data_AF-A0A673FLY6-F1
#
_entry.id   AF-A0A673FLY6-F1
#
_cell.length_a   1.000
_cell.length_b   1.000
_cell.length_c   1.000
_cell.angle_alpha   90.00
_cell.angle_beta   90.00
_cell.angle_gamma   90.00
#
_symmetry.space_group_name_H-M   'P 1'
#
loop_
_entity.id
_entity.type
_entity.pdbx_description
1 polymer ?
#
loop_
_entity_poly.entity_id
_entity_poly.type
_entity_poly.pdbx_seq_one_letter_code
_entity_poly.pdbx_strand_id
1 'polypeptide(L)'
;VKSNLPAFIMMSMLAGTSLAAIFLLPWSMLPDVVDDFKVKNPSCQDLEPLFYSCYVFFNKFGGGMSVGVSTLVLHFVGYKPGACKHNPEVIYSLRVLFAPVPICLLLISLVIFRFYPINEERRQKIQDALRKAGYVSLSVYLED
;
A
#
# COMPACT_ATOMS: atom_id res chain seq x y z
N VAL A 1 -30.88 1.53 -25.19
CA VAL A 1 -29.91 1.57 -24.08
C VAL A 1 -28.65 2.25 -24.60
N LYS A 2 -28.33 3.48 -24.18
CA LYS A 2 -27.12 4.20 -24.63
C LYS A 2 -25.88 3.43 -24.15
N SER A 3 -24.93 3.18 -25.06
CA SER A 3 -23.69 2.45 -24.74
C SER A 3 -22.80 3.32 -23.85
N ASN A 4 -22.78 3.03 -22.55
CA ASN A 4 -21.85 3.63 -21.58
C ASN A 4 -20.50 2.89 -21.52
N LEU A 5 -20.29 1.94 -22.42
CA LEU A 5 -19.09 1.12 -22.52
C LEU A 5 -17.79 1.95 -22.68
N PRO A 6 -17.70 2.96 -23.58
CA PRO A 6 -16.47 3.75 -23.71
C PRO A 6 -16.16 4.55 -22.43
N ALA A 7 -17.17 5.08 -21.74
CA ALA A 7 -16.98 5.77 -20.46
C ALA A 7 -16.44 4.82 -19.38
N PHE A 8 -16.96 3.59 -19.31
CA PHE A 8 -16.48 2.57 -18.39
C PHE A 8 -15.02 2.18 -18.65
N ILE A 9 -14.61 2.05 -19.92
CA ILE A 9 -13.23 1.74 -20.31
C ILE A 9 -12.30 2.87 -19.87
N MET A 10 -12.63 4.13 -20.15
CA MET A 10 -11.81 5.27 -19.73
C MET A 10 -11.64 5.35 -18.21
N MET A 11 -12.72 5.14 -17.45
CA MET A 11 -12.66 5.13 -15.99
C MET A 11 -11.80 3.98 -15.46
N SER A 12 -11.90 2.80 -16.07
CA SER A 12 -11.09 1.63 -15.70
C SER A 12 -9.59 1.86 -15.94
N MET A 13 -9.22 2.54 -17.04
CA MET A 13 -7.83 2.89 -17.33
C MET A 13 -7.26 3.84 -16.27
N LEU A 14 -8.01 4.88 -15.91
CA LEU A 14 -7.60 5.84 -14.88
C LEU A 14 -7.52 5.21 -13.48
N ALA A 15 -8.44 4.31 -13.16
CA ALA A 15 -8.38 3.54 -11.92
C ALA A 15 -7.15 2.64 -11.89
N GLY A 16 -6.81 2.00 -13.01
CA GLY A 16 -5.63 1.15 -13.14
C GLY A 16 -4.31 1.90 -12.91
N THR A 17 -4.15 3.07 -13.51
CA THR A 17 -2.93 3.89 -13.30
C THR A 17 -2.80 4.37 -11.86
N SER A 18 -3.93 4.73 -11.23
CA SER A 18 -3.96 5.12 -9.81
C SER A 18 -3.56 3.97 -8.89
N LEU A 19 -4.06 2.76 -9.16
CA LEU A 19 -3.75 1.56 -8.38
C LEU A 19 -2.27 1.17 -8.53
N ALA A 20 -1.71 1.32 -9.74
CA ALA A 20 -0.28 1.11 -9.98
C ALA A 20 0.59 2.06 -9.15
N ALA A 21 0.23 3.34 -9.08
CA ALA A 21 0.94 4.32 -8.25
C ALA A 21 0.87 3.95 -6.76
N ILE A 22 -0.32 3.61 -6.25
CA ILE A 22 -0.50 3.22 -4.84
C ILE A 22 0.33 1.98 -4.50
N PHE A 23 0.45 1.02 -5.42
CA PHE A 23 1.25 -0.18 -5.19
C PHE A 23 2.75 0.12 -5.27
N LEU A 24 3.21 0.83 -6.30
CA LEU A 24 4.64 1.03 -6.55
C LEU A 24 5.29 2.03 -5.57
N LEU A 25 4.56 3.06 -5.13
CA LEU A 25 5.12 4.12 -4.26
C LEU A 25 5.70 3.57 -2.95
N PRO A 26 4.98 2.77 -2.14
CA PRO A 26 5.55 2.22 -0.91
C PRO A 26 6.75 1.31 -1.16
N TRP A 27 6.74 0.53 -2.24
CA TRP A 27 7.88 -0.33 -2.61
C TRP A 27 9.12 0.47 -2.96
N SER A 28 8.98 1.59 -3.69
CA SER A 28 10.13 2.43 -4.03
C SER A 28 10.66 3.24 -2.84
N MET A 29 9.80 3.55 -1.85
CA MET A 29 10.18 4.33 -0.67
C MET A 29 10.78 3.47 0.45
N LEU A 30 10.52 2.17 0.46
CA LEU A 30 11.01 1.26 1.50
C LEU A 30 12.55 1.27 1.62
N PRO A 31 13.32 1.20 0.52
CA PRO A 31 14.78 1.34 0.58
C PRO A 31 15.24 2.68 1.18
N ASP A 32 14.59 3.79 0.85
CA ASP A 32 14.96 5.12 1.39
C ASP A 32 14.83 5.16 2.93
N VAL A 33 13.83 4.48 3.49
CA VAL A 33 13.64 4.37 4.95
C VAL A 33 14.69 3.47 5.59
N VAL A 34 15.01 2.34 4.94
CA VAL A 34 16.06 1.42 5.40
C VAL A 34 17.42 2.15 5.44
N ASP A 35 17.72 2.93 4.40
CA ASP A 35 18.93 3.73 4.30
C ASP A 35 19.01 4.84 5.36
N ASP A 36 17.92 5.59 5.58
CA ASP A 36 17.83 6.60 6.65
C ASP A 36 18.04 5.96 8.04
N PHE A 37 17.49 4.76 8.26
CA PHE A 37 17.69 4.02 9.51
C PHE A 37 19.14 3.58 9.71
N LYS A 38 19.79 3.05 8.65
CA LYS A 38 21.21 2.64 8.66
C LYS A 38 22.12 3.83 9.04
N VAL A 39 21.89 5.01 8.46
CA VAL A 39 22.70 6.21 8.76
C VAL A 39 22.51 6.69 10.21
N LYS A 40 21.31 6.59 10.76
CA LYS A 40 21.01 7.01 12.14
C LYS A 40 21.51 6.02 13.20
N ASN A 41 21.62 4.74 12.86
CA ASN A 41 21.94 3.66 13.81
C ASN A 41 23.14 2.82 13.33
N PRO A 42 24.37 3.38 13.31
CA PRO A 42 25.55 2.68 12.79
C PRO A 42 25.92 1.41 13.59
N SER A 43 25.44 1.29 14.83
CA SER A 43 25.62 0.10 15.69
C SER A 43 24.67 -1.06 15.36
N CYS A 44 23.59 -0.80 14.62
CA CYS A 44 22.55 -1.78 14.31
C CYS A 44 22.52 -2.04 12.80
N GLN A 45 23.44 -2.89 12.34
CA GLN A 45 23.58 -3.27 10.94
C GLN A 45 22.66 -4.46 10.61
N ASP A 46 22.41 -4.70 9.31
CA ASP A 46 21.71 -5.88 8.79
C ASP A 46 20.24 -6.07 9.21
N LEU A 47 19.55 -5.00 9.63
CA LEU A 47 18.11 -5.04 9.94
C LEU A 47 17.20 -4.91 8.70
N GLU A 48 17.78 -4.81 7.51
CA GLU A 48 17.04 -4.71 6.25
C GLU A 48 16.00 -5.84 6.06
N PRO A 49 16.32 -7.14 6.28
CA PRO A 49 15.34 -8.21 6.16
C PRO A 49 14.14 -8.06 7.10
N LEU A 50 14.33 -7.43 8.27
CA LEU A 50 13.25 -7.18 9.22
C LEU A 50 12.26 -6.15 8.65
N PHE A 51 12.75 -5.05 8.07
CA PHE A 51 11.89 -4.03 7.43
C PHE A 51 11.09 -4.62 6.28
N TYR A 52 11.72 -5.38 5.38
CA TYR A 52 11.02 -6.04 4.27
C TYR A 52 10.00 -7.08 4.76
N SER A 53 10.37 -7.90 5.74
CA SER A 53 9.47 -8.93 6.30
C SER A 53 8.27 -8.30 7.00
N CYS A 54 8.48 -7.26 7.81
CA CYS A 54 7.40 -6.51 8.45
C CYS A 54 6.47 -5.86 7.41
N TYR A 55 7.03 -5.24 6.38
CA TYR A 55 6.25 -4.62 5.30
C TYR A 55 5.33 -5.65 4.60
N VAL A 56 5.88 -6.80 4.20
CA VAL A 56 5.10 -7.86 3.55
C VAL A 56 4.09 -8.49 4.52
N PHE A 57 4.46 -8.67 5.79
CA PHE A 57 3.56 -9.17 6.83
C PHE A 57 2.33 -8.27 6.98
N PHE A 58 2.52 -6.95 7.11
CA PHE A 58 1.41 -6.02 7.26
C PHE A 58 0.54 -5.92 6.01
N ASN A 59 1.12 -6.05 4.81
CA ASN A 59 0.34 -6.14 3.57
C ASN A 59 -0.57 -7.37 3.55
N LYS A 60 -0.04 -8.55 3.92
CA LYS A 60 -0.83 -9.79 3.99
C LYS A 60 -1.85 -9.75 5.13
N PHE A 61 -1.47 -9.21 6.28
CA PHE A 61 -2.35 -9.04 7.43
C PHE A 61 -3.52 -8.11 7.09
N GLY A 62 -3.25 -6.94 6.48
CA GLY A 62 -4.27 -6.00 6.04
C GLY A 62 -5.21 -6.60 4.99
N GLY A 63 -4.66 -7.32 4.01
CA GLY A 63 -5.44 -8.05 3.02
C GLY A 63 -6.33 -9.14 3.64
N GLY A 64 -5.81 -9.93 4.58
CA GLY A 64 -6.58 -10.95 5.29
C GLY A 64 -7.67 -10.34 6.19
N MET A 65 -7.33 -9.28 6.91
CA MET A 65 -8.25 -8.56 7.79
C MET A 65 -9.40 -7.91 6.99
N SER A 66 -9.12 -7.32 5.82
CA SER A 66 -10.16 -6.70 4.99
C SER A 66 -11.16 -7.74 4.46
N VAL A 67 -10.67 -8.90 4.01
CA VAL A 67 -11.50 -10.03 3.57
C VAL A 67 -12.32 -10.59 4.74
N GLY A 68 -11.70 -10.77 5.91
CA GLY A 68 -12.37 -11.27 7.12
C GLY A 68 -13.48 -10.35 7.58
N VAL A 69 -13.21 -9.04 7.71
CA VAL A 69 -14.20 -8.04 8.11
C VAL A 69 -15.35 -7.96 7.09
N SER A 70 -15.03 -7.93 5.80
CA SER A 70 -16.05 -7.89 4.74
C SER A 70 -16.97 -9.11 4.80
N THR A 71 -16.39 -10.29 5.03
CA THR A 71 -17.14 -11.55 5.16
C THR A 71 -18.04 -11.54 6.39
N LEU A 72 -17.53 -11.09 7.53
CA LEU A 72 -18.29 -11.02 8.78
C LEU A 72 -19.47 -10.06 8.66
N VAL A 73 -19.25 -8.88 8.07
CA VAL A 73 -20.32 -7.90 7.80
C VAL A 73 -21.39 -8.52 6.91
N LEU A 74 -21.01 -9.19 5.82
CA LEU A 74 -21.97 -9.83 4.91
C LEU A 74 -22.73 -10.98 5.57
N HIS A 75 -22.08 -11.75 6.44
CA HIS A 75 -22.73 -12.80 7.22
C HIS A 75 -23.82 -12.24 8.14
N PHE A 76 -23.53 -11.16 8.87
CA PHE A 76 -24.50 -10.54 9.78
C PHE A 76 -25.70 -9.90 9.06
N VAL A 77 -25.49 -9.34 7.87
CA VAL A 77 -26.57 -8.73 7.06
C VAL A 77 -27.35 -9.80 6.28
N GLY A 78 -27.02 -11.09 6.44
CA GLY A 78 -27.76 -12.20 5.87
C GLY A 78 -27.55 -12.38 4.36
N TYR A 79 -26.36 -12.04 3.85
CA TYR A 79 -26.01 -12.26 2.45
C TYR A 79 -26.08 -13.75 2.09
N LYS A 80 -26.86 -14.08 1.04
CA LYS A 80 -27.01 -15.46 0.53
C LYS A 80 -26.51 -15.53 -0.92
N PRO A 81 -25.35 -16.17 -1.18
CA PRO A 81 -24.84 -16.31 -2.54
C PRO A 81 -25.89 -16.94 -3.47
N GLY A 82 -26.11 -16.34 -4.64
CA GLY A 82 -27.04 -16.87 -5.64
C GLY A 82 -28.53 -16.66 -5.38
N ALA A 83 -28.93 -15.92 -4.34
CA ALA A 83 -30.33 -15.56 -4.16
C ALA A 83 -30.84 -14.64 -5.28
N CYS A 84 -32.01 -14.94 -5.86
CA CYS A 84 -32.61 -14.16 -6.93
C CYS A 84 -32.92 -12.69 -6.53
N LYS A 85 -33.12 -12.44 -5.23
CA LYS A 85 -33.40 -11.10 -4.70
C LYS A 85 -32.72 -10.94 -3.35
N HIS A 86 -31.99 -9.84 -3.20
CA HIS A 86 -31.33 -9.46 -1.95
C HIS A 86 -32.08 -8.32 -1.27
N ASN A 87 -32.08 -8.31 0.07
CA ASN A 87 -32.64 -7.23 0.86
C ASN A 87 -31.84 -5.92 0.59
N PRO A 88 -32.47 -4.73 0.49
CA PRO A 88 -31.77 -3.44 0.38
C PRO A 88 -30.57 -3.26 1.33
N GLU A 89 -30.64 -3.77 2.56
CA GLU A 89 -29.54 -3.66 3.53
C GLU A 89 -28.25 -4.36 3.07
N VAL A 90 -28.37 -5.52 2.41
CA VAL A 90 -27.24 -6.26 1.84
C VAL A 90 -26.58 -5.43 0.73
N ILE A 91 -27.40 -4.86 -0.16
CA ILE A 91 -26.92 -4.05 -1.29
C ILE A 91 -26.22 -2.80 -0.78
N TYR A 92 -26.78 -2.15 0.26
CA TYR A 92 -26.16 -1.01 0.90
C TYR A 92 -24.81 -1.37 1.52
N SER A 93 -24.74 -2.47 2.27
CA SER A 93 -23.51 -2.94 2.92
C SER A 93 -22.41 -3.26 1.90
N LEU A 94 -22.76 -3.93 0.80
CA LEU A 94 -21.84 -4.17 -0.33
C LEU A 94 -21.32 -2.85 -0.91
N ARG A 95 -22.19 -1.88 -1.18
CA ARG A 95 -21.76 -0.56 -1.70
C ARG A 95 -20.81 0.16 -0.74
N VAL A 96 -21.09 0.10 0.56
CA VAL A 96 -20.25 0.72 1.61
C VAL A 96 -18.87 0.07 1.67
N LEU A 97 -18.80 -1.26 1.61
CA LEU A 97 -17.55 -2.03 1.62
C LEU A 97 -16.71 -1.78 0.36
N PHE A 98 -17.33 -1.57 -0.80
CA PHE A 98 -16.62 -1.39 -2.07
C PHE A 98 -16.11 0.02 -2.33
N ALA A 99 -16.77 1.07 -1.82
CA ALA A 99 -16.43 2.45 -2.16
C ALA A 99 -16.12 3.34 -0.94
N PRO A 100 -17.09 3.70 -0.07
CA PRO A 100 -16.83 4.56 1.08
C PRO A 100 -15.68 4.10 1.99
N VAL A 101 -15.65 2.82 2.34
CA VAL A 101 -14.62 2.29 3.25
C VAL A 101 -13.21 2.39 2.64
N PRO A 102 -12.95 1.87 1.42
CA PRO A 102 -11.65 2.05 0.77
C PRO A 102 -11.27 3.52 0.56
N ILE A 103 -12.22 4.39 0.18
CA ILE A 103 -11.94 5.83 -0.01
C ILE A 103 -11.48 6.48 1.29
N CYS A 104 -12.16 6.23 2.41
CA CYS A 104 -11.76 6.77 3.71
C CYS A 104 -10.37 6.28 4.12
N LEU A 105 -10.07 4.99 3.93
CA LEU A 105 -8.74 4.44 4.24
C LEU A 105 -7.63 5.05 3.37
N LEU A 106 -7.90 5.30 2.09
CA LEU A 106 -6.98 5.99 1.18
C LEU A 106 -6.73 7.43 1.61
N LEU A 107 -7.77 8.17 2.03
CA LEU A 107 -7.61 9.53 2.53
C LEU A 107 -6.76 9.57 3.80
N ILE A 108 -6.97 8.64 4.74
CA ILE A 108 -6.14 8.52 5.94
C ILE A 108 -4.68 8.23 5.55
N SER A 109 -4.46 7.31 4.61
CA SER A 109 -3.12 6.98 4.10
C SER A 109 -2.43 8.22 3.50
N LEU A 110 -3.15 9.02 2.71
CA LEU A 110 -2.62 10.24 2.10
C LEU A 110 -2.27 11.31 3.15
N VAL A 111 -3.06 11.44 4.21
CA VAL A 111 -2.75 12.33 5.34
C VAL A 111 -1.47 11.87 6.05
N ILE A 112 -1.31 10.58 6.31
CA ILE A 112 -0.08 10.03 6.92
C ILE A 112 1.12 10.28 5.99
N PHE A 113 0.94 10.08 4.68
CA PHE A 113 1.97 10.33 3.67
C PHE A 113 2.47 11.78 3.68
N ARG A 114 1.60 12.75 3.97
CA ARG A 114 1.99 14.16 4.05
C ARG A 114 2.98 14.47 5.18
N PHE A 115 3.04 13.63 6.22
CA PHE A 115 4.00 13.74 7.32
C PHE A 115 5.32 12.99 7.04
N TYR A 116 5.50 12.43 5.84
CA TYR A 116 6.74 11.75 5.46
C TYR A 116 7.93 12.74 5.38
N PRO A 117 8.99 12.57 6.21
CA PRO A 117 10.03 13.58 6.39
C PRO A 117 11.23 13.46 5.43
N ILE A 118 11.19 12.53 4.46
CA ILE A 118 12.27 12.31 3.50
C ILE A 118 11.95 13.07 2.21
N ASN A 119 12.58 14.23 2.08
CA ASN A 119 12.62 15.03 0.86
C ASN A 119 13.90 14.73 0.06
N GLU A 120 13.97 15.22 -1.19
CA GLU A 120 15.10 14.96 -2.09
C GLU A 120 16.44 15.43 -1.50
N GLU A 121 16.47 16.57 -0.80
CA GLU A 121 17.67 17.05 -0.12
C GLU A 121 18.14 16.10 0.99
N ARG A 122 17.21 15.56 1.80
CA ARG A 122 17.55 14.58 2.84
C ARG A 122 18.04 13.28 2.19
N ARG A 123 17.40 12.83 1.11
CA ARG A 123 17.77 11.63 0.37
C ARG A 123 19.20 11.71 -0.17
N GLN A 124 19.59 12.85 -0.74
CA GLN A 124 20.96 13.07 -1.20
C GLN A 124 21.98 13.02 -0.04
N LYS A 125 21.66 13.64 1.11
CA LYS A 125 22.53 13.59 2.30
C LYS A 125 22.71 12.17 2.85
N ILE A 126 21.67 11.34 2.83
CA ILE A 126 21.72 9.94 3.26
C ILE A 126 22.64 9.16 2.33
N GLN A 127 22.48 9.30 1.01
CA GLN A 127 23.30 8.63 0.00
C GLN A 127 24.79 9.00 0.13
N ASP A 128 25.11 10.28 0.37
CA ASP A 128 26.48 10.72 0.60
C ASP A 128 27.07 10.15 1.90
N ALA A 129 26.28 10.05 2.97
CA ALA A 129 26.70 9.46 4.22
C ALA A 129 27.00 7.97 4.09
N LEU A 130 26.13 7.22 3.39
CA LEU A 130 26.34 5.79 3.10
C LEU A 130 27.57 5.54 2.24
N ARG A 131 27.82 6.39 1.23
CA ARG A 131 29.03 6.31 0.40
C ARG A 131 30.30 6.51 1.22
N LYS A 132 30.32 7.51 2.11
CA LYS A 132 31.46 7.77 3.01
C LYS A 132 31.70 6.61 4.00
N ALA A 133 30.64 5.94 4.43
CA ALA A 133 30.72 4.80 5.33
C ALA A 133 31.07 3.47 4.63
N GLY A 134 31.24 3.45 3.30
CA GLY A 134 31.70 2.28 2.54
C GLY A 134 30.61 1.27 2.18
N TYR A 135 29.33 1.54 2.47
CA TYR A 135 28.22 0.60 2.21
C TYR A 135 27.88 0.44 0.73
N VAL A 136 28.07 1.49 -0.09
CA VAL A 136 27.72 1.50 -1.52
C VAL A 136 28.60 0.53 -2.34
N SER A 137 29.83 0.27 -1.90
CA SER A 137 30.71 -0.71 -2.57
C SER A 137 30.31 -2.16 -2.30
N LEU A 138 29.55 -2.44 -1.23
CA LEU A 138 29.20 -3.81 -0.85
C LEU A 138 27.92 -4.31 -1.53
N SER A 139 26.95 -3.43 -1.81
CA SER A 139 25.72 -3.79 -2.54
C SER A 139 26.00 -4.18 -3.99
N VAL A 140 26.96 -3.52 -4.66
CA VAL A 140 27.39 -3.87 -6.02
C VAL A 140 28.10 -5.23 -6.07
N TYR A 141 28.78 -5.63 -4.98
CA TYR A 141 29.49 -6.93 -4.91
C TYR A 141 28.60 -8.12 -4.51
N LEU A 142 27.37 -7.87 -4.03
CA LEU A 142 26.41 -8.91 -3.64
C LEU A 142 25.36 -9.21 -4.73
N GLU A 143 25.38 -8.43 -5.82
CA GLU A 143 24.58 -8.68 -7.04
C GLU A 143 25.34 -9.46 -8.14
N ASP A 144 26.62 -9.78 -7.92
CA ASP A 144 27.47 -10.67 -8.74
C ASP A 144 27.63 -12.07 -8.09
#